data_AF-A0AAW9K683-F1
#
_entry.id   AF-A0AAW9K683-F1
#
_cell.length_a   1.000
_cell.length_b   1.000
_cell.length_c   1.000
_cell.angle_alpha   90.00
_cell.angle_beta   90.00
_cell.angle_gamma   90.00
#
_symmetry.space_group_name_H-M   'P 1'
#
loop_
_entity.id
_entity.type
_entity.pdbx_description
1 polymer ?
#
loop_
_entity_poly.entity_id
_entity_poly.type
_entity_poly.pdbx_seq_one_letter_code
_entity_poly.pdbx_strand_id
1 'polypeptide(L)'
;MNKTKLDARAITIIGLLMALEIILTRVFSFEVPFFRIGIGFLPGVMIAMMYGPWIAGVTAVSTDIIGMVLLPKAMFFPGFTLSTFLTALIYGFVLYKKPKTLTRIIVAVLLVSIIVNLGLNSLWLSMMYDKAFIAIFPGRVISNIIGVPLRVALIYLVVKSRVLERFLQPVL
;
A
#
# COMPACT_ATOMS: atom_id res chain seq x y z
N MET A 1 -13.51 26.21 2.01
CA MET A 1 -13.73 25.14 3.01
C MET A 1 -12.42 24.42 3.29
N ASN A 2 -11.99 24.41 4.56
CA ASN A 2 -10.65 23.96 4.98
C ASN A 2 -10.52 22.42 4.88
N LYS A 3 -9.76 21.93 3.88
CA LYS A 3 -9.74 20.52 3.42
C LYS A 3 -8.88 19.58 4.30
N THR A 4 -8.93 19.75 5.62
CA THR A 4 -8.20 18.98 6.65
C THR A 4 -9.08 18.60 7.85
N LYS A 5 -10.41 18.79 7.78
CA LYS A 5 -11.29 18.34 8.85
C LYS A 5 -11.62 16.86 8.66
N LEU A 6 -11.07 16.02 9.54
CA LEU A 6 -11.55 14.66 9.79
C LEU A 6 -13.00 14.76 10.28
N ASP A 7 -13.94 14.76 9.35
CA ASP A 7 -15.36 14.69 9.63
C ASP A 7 -15.77 13.24 9.92
N ALA A 8 -16.88 13.03 10.62
CA ALA A 8 -17.39 11.70 10.96
C ALA A 8 -17.50 10.81 9.70
N ARG A 9 -17.96 11.38 8.59
CA ARG A 9 -18.03 10.70 7.29
C ARG A 9 -16.65 10.26 6.78
N ALA A 10 -15.63 11.10 6.93
CA ALA A 10 -14.26 10.78 6.49
C ALA A 10 -13.68 9.61 7.30
N ILE A 11 -13.88 9.63 8.62
CA ILE A 11 -13.42 8.57 9.52
C ILE A 11 -14.10 7.25 9.17
N THR A 12 -15.41 7.26 8.91
CA THR A 12 -16.14 6.05 8.50
C THR A 12 -15.63 5.47 7.18
N ILE A 13 -15.37 6.32 6.17
CA ILE A 13 -14.82 5.86 4.88
C ILE A 13 -13.43 5.26 5.07
N ILE A 14 -12.58 5.91 5.86
CA ILE A 14 -11.24 5.40 6.19
C ILE A 14 -11.37 4.04 6.87
N GLY A 15 -12.22 3.90 7.89
CA GLY A 15 -12.43 2.63 8.59
C GLY A 15 -12.91 1.50 7.68
N LEU A 16 -13.84 1.79 6.77
CA LEU A 16 -14.31 0.82 5.77
C LEU A 16 -13.19 0.40 4.80
N LEU A 17 -12.37 1.34 4.34
CA LEU A 17 -11.24 1.04 3.46
C LEU A 17 -10.14 0.26 4.18
N MET A 18 -9.89 0.54 5.46
CA MET A 18 -8.96 -0.23 6.30
C MET A 18 -9.46 -1.67 6.48
N ALA A 19 -10.75 -1.87 6.81
CA ALA A 19 -11.33 -3.20 6.93
C ALA A 19 -11.23 -3.98 5.61
N LEU A 20 -11.50 -3.30 4.48
CA LEU A 20 -11.35 -3.89 3.15
C LEU A 20 -9.90 -4.26 2.85
N GLU A 21 -8.93 -3.40 3.18
CA GLU A 21 -7.50 -3.68 3.03
C GLU A 21 -7.08 -4.94 3.81
N ILE A 22 -7.55 -5.09 5.06
CA ILE A 22 -7.25 -6.27 5.89
C ILE A 22 -7.80 -7.53 5.23
N ILE A 23 -9.07 -7.53 4.83
CA ILE A 23 -9.72 -8.70 4.22
C ILE A 23 -9.03 -9.05 2.89
N LEU A 24 -8.79 -8.08 2.01
CA LEU A 24 -8.15 -8.31 0.73
C LEU A 24 -6.70 -8.78 0.87
N THR A 25 -5.97 -8.25 1.85
CA THR A 25 -4.58 -8.65 2.10
C THR A 25 -4.52 -10.04 2.71
N ARG A 26 -5.40 -10.38 3.66
CA ARG A 26 -5.29 -11.61 4.46
C ARG A 26 -6.03 -12.79 3.84
N VAL A 27 -7.21 -12.57 3.26
CA VAL A 27 -8.10 -13.62 2.71
C VAL A 27 -7.89 -13.82 1.20
N PHE A 28 -7.82 -12.74 0.42
CA PHE A 28 -7.77 -12.80 -1.05
C PHE A 28 -6.35 -12.70 -1.63
N SER A 29 -5.33 -13.08 -0.86
CA SER A 29 -3.96 -13.07 -1.35
C SER A 29 -3.48 -14.48 -1.66
N PHE A 30 -3.15 -14.71 -2.93
CA PHE A 30 -2.57 -15.95 -3.40
C PHE A 30 -1.06 -15.92 -3.18
N GLU A 31 -0.56 -16.84 -2.36
CA GLU A 31 0.84 -17.01 -2.06
C GLU A 31 1.40 -18.11 -2.99
N VAL A 32 2.17 -17.72 -4.01
CA VAL A 32 3.00 -18.65 -4.80
C VAL A 32 4.43 -18.64 -4.22
N PRO A 33 5.25 -19.69 -4.44
CA PRO A 33 6.48 -19.93 -3.69
C PRO A 33 7.47 -18.75 -3.62
N PHE A 34 7.48 -17.89 -4.64
CA PHE A 34 8.36 -16.72 -4.69
C PHE A 34 7.60 -15.40 -4.78
N PHE A 35 6.31 -15.41 -5.13
CA PHE A 35 5.53 -14.22 -5.49
C PHE A 35 4.20 -14.21 -4.74
N ARG A 36 3.76 -13.05 -4.26
CA ARG A 36 2.45 -12.90 -3.65
C ARG A 36 1.62 -11.96 -4.50
N ILE A 37 0.55 -12.50 -5.09
CA ILE A 37 -0.42 -11.69 -5.82
C ILE A 37 -1.50 -11.30 -4.82
N GLY A 38 -1.58 -10.01 -4.53
CA GLY A 38 -2.59 -9.46 -3.64
C GLY A 38 -3.06 -8.12 -4.15
N ILE A 39 -4.38 -7.92 -4.17
CA ILE A 39 -5.04 -6.64 -4.46
C ILE A 39 -5.22 -5.78 -3.21
N GLY A 40 -4.77 -6.26 -2.05
CA GLY A 40 -4.96 -5.61 -0.76
C GLY A 40 -4.31 -4.24 -0.61
N PHE A 41 -3.33 -3.88 -1.46
CA PHE A 41 -2.75 -2.55 -1.44
C PHE A 41 -3.70 -1.46 -1.99
N LEU A 42 -4.74 -1.82 -2.76
CA LEU A 42 -5.59 -0.86 -3.45
C LEU A 42 -6.34 0.10 -2.50
N PRO A 43 -7.02 -0.36 -1.44
CA PRO A 43 -7.71 0.55 -0.53
C PRO A 43 -6.75 1.53 0.16
N GLY A 44 -5.56 1.07 0.56
CA GLY A 44 -4.52 1.95 1.12
C GLY A 44 -4.07 3.05 0.14
N VAL A 45 -3.89 2.73 -1.15
CA VAL A 45 -3.60 3.74 -2.18
C VAL A 45 -4.80 4.68 -2.38
N MET A 46 -6.03 4.20 -2.29
CA MET A 46 -7.23 5.06 -2.36
C MET A 46 -7.27 6.07 -1.22
N ILE A 47 -6.97 5.65 0.03
CA ILE A 47 -6.86 6.55 1.18
C ILE A 47 -5.79 7.61 0.91
N ALA A 48 -4.62 7.22 0.38
CA ALA A 48 -3.55 8.13 0.01
C ALA A 48 -3.96 9.17 -1.05
N MET A 49 -4.74 8.75 -2.05
CA MET A 49 -5.28 9.64 -3.08
C MET A 49 -6.34 10.60 -2.56
N MET A 50 -7.13 10.20 -1.55
CA MET A 50 -8.29 10.96 -1.05
C MET A 50 -7.94 11.90 0.12
N TYR A 51 -7.13 11.43 1.06
CA TYR A 51 -6.88 12.10 2.34
C TYR A 51 -5.44 12.60 2.50
N GLY A 52 -4.56 12.26 1.56
CA GLY A 52 -3.19 12.75 1.49
C GLY A 52 -2.20 11.92 2.31
N PRO A 53 -0.91 12.33 2.32
CA PRO A 53 0.19 11.49 2.80
C PRO A 53 0.09 11.19 4.29
N TRP A 54 -0.13 12.19 5.15
CA TRP A 54 -0.09 11.99 6.60
C TRP A 54 -1.22 11.10 7.12
N ILE A 55 -2.45 11.34 6.67
CA ILE A 55 -3.61 10.52 7.06
C ILE A 55 -3.39 9.09 6.56
N ALA A 56 -2.98 8.92 5.29
CA ALA A 56 -2.71 7.60 4.73
C ALA A 56 -1.59 6.84 5.45
N GLY A 57 -0.53 7.54 5.87
CA GLY A 57 0.54 6.98 6.67
C GLY A 57 0.01 6.43 8.00
N VAL A 58 -0.69 7.25 8.78
CA VAL A 58 -1.26 6.83 10.07
C VAL A 58 -2.24 5.67 9.89
N THR A 59 -3.10 5.73 8.87
CA THR A 59 -4.04 4.64 8.61
C THR A 59 -3.32 3.36 8.21
N ALA A 60 -2.24 3.42 7.42
CA ALA A 60 -1.47 2.24 7.03
C ALA A 60 -0.82 1.56 8.25
N VAL A 61 -0.29 2.33 9.19
CA VAL A 61 0.24 1.81 10.46
C VAL A 61 -0.86 1.14 11.27
N SER A 62 -2.01 1.80 11.42
CA SER A 62 -3.16 1.23 12.14
C SER A 62 -3.66 -0.05 11.49
N THR A 63 -3.80 -0.07 10.15
CA THR A 63 -4.23 -1.25 9.40
C THR A 63 -3.26 -2.41 9.55
N ASP A 64 -1.95 -2.13 9.55
CA ASP A 64 -0.92 -3.15 9.72
C ASP A 64 -1.00 -3.79 11.11
N ILE A 65 -1.05 -2.98 12.17
CA ILE A 65 -1.17 -3.44 13.55
C ILE A 65 -2.46 -4.24 13.75
N ILE A 66 -3.61 -3.69 13.35
CA ILE A 66 -4.92 -4.36 13.48
C ILE A 66 -4.92 -5.67 12.68
N GLY A 67 -4.42 -5.64 11.45
CA GLY A 67 -4.36 -6.82 10.59
C GLY A 67 -3.45 -7.93 11.14
N MET A 68 -2.38 -7.56 11.85
CA MET A 68 -1.48 -8.52 12.52
C MET A 68 -2.10 -9.10 13.78
N VAL A 69 -2.82 -8.30 14.58
CA VAL A 69 -3.52 -8.77 15.77
C VAL A 69 -4.64 -9.74 15.40
N LEU A 70 -5.40 -9.45 14.34
CA LEU A 70 -6.54 -10.28 13.93
C LEU A 70 -6.12 -11.55 13.19
N LEU A 71 -5.18 -11.44 12.26
CA LEU A 71 -4.79 -12.53 11.35
C LEU A 71 -3.27 -12.58 11.16
N PRO A 72 -2.52 -13.02 12.19
CA PRO A 72 -1.08 -13.12 12.12
C PRO A 72 -0.67 -14.18 11.08
N LYS A 73 0.03 -13.73 10.03
CA LYS A 73 0.59 -14.62 8.99
C LYS A 73 2.10 -14.83 9.15
N ALA A 74 2.77 -13.94 9.86
CA ALA A 74 4.22 -13.90 9.99
C ALA A 74 4.62 -13.25 11.32
N MET A 75 5.88 -13.41 11.69
CA MET A 75 6.46 -12.75 12.86
C MET A 75 6.35 -11.24 12.72
N PHE A 76 5.90 -10.59 13.79
CA PHE A 76 5.84 -9.14 13.86
C PHE A 76 7.26 -8.55 13.90
N PHE A 77 7.54 -7.61 12.99
CA PHE A 77 8.75 -6.81 13.04
C PHE A 77 8.39 -5.34 12.80
N PRO A 78 8.67 -4.43 13.76
CA PRO A 78 8.30 -3.02 13.65
C PRO A 78 8.78 -2.31 12.37
N GLY A 79 9.89 -2.77 11.78
CA GLY A 79 10.38 -2.24 10.51
C GLY A 79 9.40 -2.44 9.35
N PHE A 80 8.62 -3.52 9.33
CA PHE A 80 7.60 -3.71 8.29
C PHE A 80 6.44 -2.71 8.44
N THR A 81 6.08 -2.33 9.67
CA THR A 81 5.11 -1.26 9.92
C THR A 81 5.65 0.11 9.49
N LEU A 82 6.97 0.35 9.63
CA LEU A 82 7.59 1.55 9.06
C LEU A 82 7.56 1.54 7.52
N SER A 83 7.75 0.37 6.91
CA SER A 83 7.63 0.21 5.45
C SER A 83 6.21 0.50 4.95
N THR A 84 5.16 0.06 5.66
CA THR A 84 3.76 0.36 5.27
C THR A 84 3.46 1.86 5.39
N PHE A 85 3.95 2.51 6.46
CA PHE A 85 3.87 3.96 6.63
C PHE A 85 4.51 4.72 5.46
N LEU A 86 5.76 4.39 5.12
CA LEU A 86 6.49 5.04 4.03
C LEU A 86 5.84 4.77 2.66
N THR A 87 5.32 3.57 2.45
CA THR A 87 4.57 3.22 1.23
C THR A 87 3.38 4.15 1.06
N ALA A 88 2.58 4.34 2.10
CA ALA A 88 1.41 5.21 2.07
C ALA A 88 1.80 6.70 1.92
N LEU A 89 2.91 7.13 2.53
CA LEU A 89 3.46 8.47 2.33
C LEU A 89 3.85 8.72 0.87
N ILE A 90 4.61 7.80 0.25
CA ILE A 90 5.05 7.94 -1.15
C ILE A 90 3.84 8.03 -2.07
N TYR A 91 2.86 7.13 -1.92
CA TYR A 91 1.63 7.21 -2.71
C TYR A 91 0.87 8.50 -2.46
N GLY A 92 0.80 8.98 -1.22
CA GLY A 92 0.16 10.24 -0.86
C GLY A 92 0.85 11.43 -1.51
N PHE A 93 2.17 11.58 -1.42
CA PHE A 93 2.89 12.72 -1.99
C PHE A 93 2.84 12.78 -3.52
N VAL A 94 2.84 11.61 -4.18
CA VAL A 94 2.87 11.54 -5.64
C VAL A 94 1.46 11.67 -6.24
N LEU A 95 0.43 11.12 -5.60
CA LEU A 95 -0.92 11.01 -6.18
C LEU A 95 -1.95 11.99 -5.59
N TYR A 96 -1.72 12.57 -4.41
CA TYR A 96 -2.68 13.48 -3.77
C TYR A 96 -2.77 14.84 -4.47
N LYS A 97 -4.00 15.33 -4.69
CA LYS A 97 -4.33 16.64 -5.30
C LYS A 97 -3.62 16.93 -6.64
N LYS A 98 -3.28 15.87 -7.37
CA LYS A 98 -2.43 15.91 -8.56
C LYS A 98 -3.14 15.19 -9.72
N PRO A 99 -2.98 15.63 -10.98
CA PRO A 99 -3.50 14.87 -12.12
C PRO A 99 -2.89 13.47 -12.13
N LYS A 100 -3.77 12.47 -12.24
CA LYS A 100 -3.46 11.05 -12.09
C LYS A 100 -3.07 10.43 -13.43
N THR A 101 -1.99 10.95 -14.00
CA THR A 101 -1.46 10.45 -15.27
C THR A 101 -0.78 9.09 -15.08
N LEU A 102 -0.77 8.26 -16.13
CA LEU A 102 -0.10 6.96 -16.14
C LEU A 102 1.36 7.07 -15.65
N THR A 103 2.07 8.10 -16.11
CA THR A 103 3.46 8.36 -15.74
C THR A 103 3.65 8.54 -14.23
N ARG A 104 2.76 9.26 -13.55
CA ARG A 104 2.86 9.44 -12.09
C ARG A 104 2.56 8.16 -11.33
N ILE A 105 1.63 7.35 -11.81
CA ILE A 105 1.35 6.04 -11.21
C ILE A 105 2.59 5.15 -11.32
N ILE A 106 3.22 5.10 -12.50
CA ILE A 106 4.47 4.37 -12.73
C ILE A 106 5.56 4.85 -11.77
N VAL A 107 5.78 6.17 -11.67
CA VAL A 107 6.77 6.76 -10.76
C VAL A 107 6.47 6.40 -9.30
N ALA A 108 5.22 6.52 -8.85
CA ALA A 108 4.85 6.18 -7.48
C ALA A 108 5.13 4.71 -7.16
N VAL A 109 4.72 3.81 -8.06
CA VAL A 109 4.93 2.36 -7.89
C VAL A 109 6.42 2.03 -7.92
N LEU A 110 7.21 2.63 -8.81
CA LEU A 110 8.65 2.40 -8.87
C LEU A 110 9.37 2.91 -7.62
N LEU A 111 9.01 4.09 -7.10
CA LEU A 111 9.59 4.62 -5.86
C LEU A 111 9.31 3.68 -4.68
N VAL A 112 8.06 3.25 -4.51
CA VAL A 112 7.70 2.26 -3.47
C VAL A 112 8.44 0.95 -3.67
N SER A 113 8.53 0.50 -4.93
CA SER A 113 9.13 -0.77 -5.28
C SER A 113 10.65 -0.79 -4.98
N ILE A 114 11.36 0.27 -5.32
CA ILE A 114 12.81 0.36 -5.12
C ILE A 114 13.12 0.67 -3.65
N ILE A 115 12.54 1.73 -3.10
CA ILE A 115 12.90 2.24 -1.77
C ILE A 115 12.38 1.31 -0.68
N VAL A 116 11.11 0.92 -0.76
CA VAL A 116 10.46 0.17 0.31
C VAL A 116 10.58 -1.34 0.10
N ASN A 117 10.18 -1.86 -1.06
CA ASN A 117 10.14 -3.31 -1.25
C ASN A 117 11.53 -3.94 -1.42
N LEU A 118 12.44 -3.31 -2.18
CA LEU A 118 13.80 -3.81 -2.38
C LEU A 118 14.80 -3.25 -1.37
N GLY A 119 14.66 -2.00 -0.94
CA GLY A 119 15.51 -1.41 0.09
C GLY A 119 15.11 -1.89 1.48
N LEU A 120 14.13 -1.22 2.09
CA LEU A 120 13.77 -1.41 3.50
C LEU A 120 13.36 -2.84 3.82
N ASN A 121 12.44 -3.44 3.06
CA ASN A 121 11.98 -4.79 3.34
C ASN A 121 13.09 -5.83 3.22
N SER A 122 14.07 -5.62 2.35
CA SER A 122 15.25 -6.50 2.26
C SER A 122 16.19 -6.30 3.45
N LEU A 123 16.38 -5.05 3.89
CA LEU A 123 17.14 -4.75 5.11
C LEU A 123 16.52 -5.42 6.34
N TRP A 124 15.20 -5.32 6.52
CA TRP A 124 14.49 -5.98 7.62
C TRP A 124 14.69 -7.50 7.58
N LEU A 125 14.59 -8.11 6.41
CA LEU A 125 14.80 -9.54 6.26
C LEU A 125 16.26 -9.95 6.52
N SER A 126 17.23 -9.13 6.10
CA SER A 126 18.63 -9.39 6.38
C SER A 126 18.94 -9.42 7.87
N MET A 127 18.27 -8.56 8.66
CA MET A 127 18.41 -8.56 10.13
C MET A 127 17.66 -9.71 10.81
N MET A 128 16.59 -10.21 10.22
CA MET A 128 15.80 -11.32 10.80
C MET A 128 16.35 -12.71 10.44
N TYR A 129 16.96 -12.85 9.27
CA TYR A 129 17.29 -14.15 8.67
C TYR A 129 18.78 -14.32 8.32
N ASP A 130 19.63 -13.32 8.60
CA ASP A 130 21.08 -13.33 8.38
C ASP A 130 21.50 -13.98 7.03
N LYS A 131 22.14 -15.15 7.07
CA LYS A 131 22.69 -15.86 5.91
C LYS A 131 21.62 -16.40 4.95
N ALA A 132 20.38 -16.60 5.42
CA ALA A 132 19.28 -17.05 4.57
C ALA A 132 18.76 -15.94 3.65
N PHE A 133 19.09 -14.67 3.92
CA PHE A 133 18.69 -13.54 3.09
C PHE A 133 19.21 -13.65 1.64
N ILE A 134 20.48 -14.07 1.45
CA ILE A 134 21.11 -14.16 0.13
C ILE A 134 20.35 -15.15 -0.78
N ALA A 135 19.80 -16.22 -0.19
CA ALA A 135 18.99 -17.19 -0.94
C ALA A 135 17.59 -16.65 -1.29
N ILE A 136 17.00 -15.82 -0.42
CA ILE A 136 15.63 -15.29 -0.59
C ILE A 136 15.61 -14.06 -1.51
N PHE A 137 16.69 -13.27 -1.53
CA PHE A 137 16.76 -11.98 -2.21
C PHE A 137 16.49 -12.05 -3.73
N PRO A 138 17.09 -12.98 -4.51
CA PRO A 138 16.82 -13.09 -5.95
C PRO A 138 15.34 -13.32 -6.26
N GLY A 139 14.68 -14.19 -5.49
CA GLY A 139 13.25 -14.42 -5.62
C GLY A 139 12.43 -13.15 -5.40
N ARG A 140 12.82 -12.30 -4.45
CA ARG A 140 12.14 -11.01 -4.20
C ARG A 140 12.32 -10.01 -5.34
N VAL A 141 13.52 -9.93 -5.91
CA VAL A 141 13.80 -9.04 -7.05
C VAL A 141 12.91 -9.42 -8.23
N ILE A 142 12.88 -10.70 -8.59
CA ILE A 142 12.05 -11.22 -9.69
C ILE A 142 10.57 -10.92 -9.43
N SER A 143 10.09 -11.25 -8.23
CA SER A 143 8.71 -11.01 -7.82
C SER A 143 8.31 -9.55 -7.84
N ASN A 144 9.22 -8.64 -7.51
CA ASN A 144 8.93 -7.23 -7.53
C ASN A 144 8.94 -6.66 -8.96
N ILE A 145 9.85 -7.13 -9.82
CA ILE A 145 9.86 -6.79 -11.25
C ILE A 145 8.55 -7.21 -11.92
N ILE A 146 8.05 -8.42 -11.64
CA ILE A 146 6.77 -8.91 -12.18
C ILE A 146 5.59 -8.18 -11.53
N GLY A 147 5.68 -7.86 -10.23
CA GLY A 147 4.62 -7.21 -9.48
C GLY A 147 4.40 -5.73 -9.83
N VAL A 148 5.44 -5.01 -10.28
CA VAL A 148 5.34 -3.58 -10.61
C VAL A 148 4.33 -3.33 -11.75
N PRO A 149 4.40 -3.97 -12.93
CA PRO A 149 3.41 -3.81 -13.99
C PRO A 149 1.99 -4.09 -13.51
N LEU A 150 1.81 -5.15 -12.71
CA LEU A 150 0.50 -5.51 -12.15
C LEU A 150 -0.05 -4.41 -11.25
N ARG A 151 0.76 -3.87 -10.33
CA ARG A 151 0.35 -2.79 -9.43
C ARG A 151 0.01 -1.52 -10.22
N VAL A 152 0.82 -1.16 -11.21
CA VAL A 152 0.53 -0.02 -12.11
C VAL A 152 -0.80 -0.21 -12.81
N ALA A 153 -1.04 -1.38 -13.41
CA ALA A 153 -2.27 -1.69 -14.11
C ALA A 153 -3.50 -1.60 -13.18
N LEU A 154 -3.42 -2.19 -11.98
CA LEU A 154 -4.51 -2.16 -11.00
C LEU A 154 -4.81 -0.74 -10.50
N ILE A 155 -3.79 0.06 -10.17
CA ILE A 155 -3.99 1.46 -9.77
C ILE A 155 -4.59 2.27 -10.92
N TYR A 156 -4.10 2.05 -12.14
CA TYR A 156 -4.62 2.73 -13.32
C TYR A 156 -6.09 2.38 -13.59
N LEU A 157 -6.47 1.11 -13.46
CA LEU A 157 -7.87 0.67 -13.57
C LEU A 157 -8.75 1.32 -12.50
N VAL A 158 -8.28 1.40 -11.25
CA VAL A 158 -9.01 2.07 -10.17
C VAL A 158 -9.18 3.56 -10.46
N VAL A 159 -8.11 4.24 -10.89
CA VAL A 159 -8.16 5.67 -11.25
C VAL A 159 -9.09 5.94 -12.43
N LYS A 160 -9.08 5.06 -13.45
CA LYS A 160 -9.94 5.18 -14.64
C LYS A 160 -11.38 4.76 -14.37
N SER A 161 -11.62 3.92 -13.36
CA SER A 161 -12.97 3.51 -13.00
C SER A 161 -13.79 4.70 -12.49
N ARG A 162 -15.01 4.86 -13.02
CA ARG A 162 -15.99 5.88 -12.61
C ARG A 162 -16.36 5.79 -11.11
N VAL A 163 -16.01 4.68 -10.45
CA VAL A 163 -16.20 4.45 -9.02
C VAL A 163 -15.40 5.48 -8.22
N LEU A 164 -14.13 5.72 -8.57
CA LEU A 164 -13.31 6.70 -7.86
C LEU A 164 -13.82 8.13 -8.11
N GLU A 165 -14.29 8.45 -9.32
CA GLU A 165 -14.91 9.76 -9.61
C GLU A 165 -16.15 10.01 -8.73
N ARG A 166 -17.02 9.01 -8.56
CA ARG A 166 -18.19 9.11 -7.66
C ARG A 166 -17.85 9.20 -6.18
N PHE A 167 -16.75 8.58 -5.72
CA PHE A 167 -16.30 8.70 -4.33
C PHE A 167 -15.47 9.97 -4.06
N LEU A 168 -14.86 10.55 -5.09
CA LEU A 168 -14.11 11.81 -5.02
C LEU A 168 -14.99 13.06 -5.17
N GLN A 169 -16.07 13.00 -5.94
CA GLN A 169 -17.03 14.10 -6.10
C GLN A 169 -17.69 14.58 -4.79
N PRO A 170 -18.10 13.73 -3.84
CA PRO A 170 -18.67 14.19 -2.57
C PRO A 170 -17.62 14.79 -1.61
N VAL A 171 -16.34 14.80 -1.98
CA VAL A 171 -15.21 15.29 -1.17
C VAL A 171 -14.48 16.49 -1.83
N LEU A 172 -14.81 16.82 -3.08
CA LEU A 172 -14.26 17.98 -3.81
C LEU A 172 -15.07 19.24 -3.60
#